data_AF-A0A7V4M081-F1
#
_entry.id   AF-A0A7V4M081-F1
#
_cell.length_a   1.000
_cell.length_b   1.000
_cell.length_c   1.000
_cell.angle_alpha   90.00
_cell.angle_beta   90.00
_cell.angle_gamma   90.00
#
_symmetry.space_group_name_H-M   'P 1'
#
loop_
_entity.id
_entity.type
_entity.pdbx_description
1 polymer ?
#
loop_
_entity_poly.entity_id
_entity_poly.type
_entity_poly.pdbx_seq_one_letter_code
_entity_poly.pdbx_strand_id
1 'polypeptide(L)'
;MSCQAWRTSTTASWCNLTEEKSIYLAAPQAAATAAAVEHLLRCYGTEWDSVIKTSDSDPSLLNPLSGQSEIIGAQAIFAVREEMAMTLSDVVFRRTGLGTTGLDDRQAVTACAAAIGKELKWSEERMREEAARLSADPFNR
;
A
#
# COMPACT_ATOMS: atom_id res chain seq x y z
N MET A 1 8.81 -13.80 -59.27
CA MET A 1 7.88 -14.70 -58.57
C MET A 1 7.82 -14.21 -57.14
N SER A 2 6.89 -13.28 -56.85
CA SER A 2 5.55 -13.59 -56.31
C SER A 2 5.70 -14.23 -54.93
N CYS A 3 5.55 -13.43 -53.87
CA CYS A 3 4.32 -13.31 -53.06
C CYS A 3 4.41 -14.26 -51.88
N GLN A 4 4.02 -13.97 -50.65
CA GLN A 4 3.23 -12.96 -49.93
C GLN A 4 3.30 -13.47 -48.47
N ALA A 5 3.04 -12.81 -47.34
CA ALA A 5 2.40 -11.57 -46.93
C ALA A 5 2.82 -11.41 -45.43
N TRP A 6 3.30 -10.27 -44.94
CA TRP A 6 2.54 -9.07 -44.57
C TRP A 6 1.51 -9.26 -43.44
N ARG A 7 1.80 -8.71 -42.25
CA ARG A 7 1.06 -7.60 -41.56
C ARG A 7 1.29 -7.64 -40.04
N THR A 8 2.04 -6.68 -39.51
CA THR A 8 1.60 -5.45 -38.81
C THR A 8 1.19 -5.65 -37.36
N SER A 9 1.82 -4.84 -36.49
CA SER A 9 1.27 -4.17 -35.31
C SER A 9 -0.08 -4.64 -34.80
N THR A 10 -0.21 -4.84 -33.49
CA THR A 10 -1.33 -4.30 -32.70
C THR A 10 -0.96 -4.38 -31.21
N THR A 11 -0.65 -3.20 -30.66
CA THR A 11 -0.98 -2.70 -29.32
C THR A 11 -0.92 -3.64 -28.12
N ALA A 12 -0.27 -3.15 -27.06
CA ALA A 12 -0.75 -3.21 -25.69
C ALA A 12 -1.82 -4.27 -25.43
N SER A 13 -1.43 -5.37 -24.79
CA SER A 13 -2.38 -6.08 -23.94
C SER A 13 -1.78 -6.26 -22.56
N TRP A 14 -1.71 -5.12 -21.87
CA TRP A 14 -1.84 -5.00 -20.43
C TRP A 14 -3.27 -5.42 -19.97
N CYS A 15 -3.85 -6.46 -20.56
CA CYS A 15 -5.25 -6.86 -20.40
C CYS A 15 -5.41 -8.38 -20.60
N ASN A 16 -5.00 -9.15 -19.59
CA ASN A 16 -5.72 -10.34 -19.12
C ASN A 16 -5.10 -10.82 -17.80
N LEU A 17 -5.37 -10.06 -16.72
CA LEU A 17 -4.94 -10.32 -15.35
C LEU A 17 -5.78 -11.40 -14.62
N THR A 18 -6.43 -12.32 -15.33
CA THR A 18 -7.38 -13.27 -14.71
C THR A 18 -6.77 -14.63 -14.39
N GLU A 19 -5.69 -15.07 -15.03
CA GLU A 19 -5.10 -16.41 -14.77
C GLU A 19 -3.84 -16.38 -13.88
N GLU A 20 -2.98 -15.36 -13.97
CA GLU A 20 -1.73 -15.31 -13.17
C GLU A 20 -1.95 -14.89 -11.69
N LYS A 21 -3.09 -14.25 -11.36
CA LYS A 21 -3.45 -13.93 -9.96
C LYS A 21 -3.54 -15.18 -9.07
N SER A 22 -3.80 -16.35 -9.65
CA SER A 22 -3.97 -17.60 -8.91
C SER A 22 -2.69 -18.10 -8.22
N ILE A 23 -1.51 -17.69 -8.70
CA ILE A 23 -0.23 -18.09 -8.09
C ILE A 23 0.06 -17.24 -6.84
N TYR A 24 -0.36 -15.97 -6.87
CA TYR A 24 -0.11 -15.01 -5.80
C TYR A 24 -1.17 -15.04 -4.68
N LEU A 25 -2.40 -15.49 -4.96
CA LEU A 25 -3.49 -15.65 -3.98
C LEU A 25 -3.38 -16.90 -3.07
N ALA A 26 -2.33 -17.70 -3.21
CA ALA A 26 -2.15 -18.99 -2.51
C ALA A 26 -1.14 -18.98 -1.35
N ALA A 27 -0.52 -17.82 -1.06
CA ALA A 27 0.34 -17.61 0.11
C ALA A 27 -0.50 -17.50 1.41
N PRO A 28 0.03 -17.22 2.61
CA PRO A 28 -0.79 -17.13 3.82
C PRO A 28 -1.62 -15.83 3.83
N GLN A 29 -2.63 -15.77 2.95
CA GLN A 29 -3.61 -14.69 2.75
C GLN A 29 -4.67 -14.61 3.86
N ALA A 30 -4.62 -15.46 4.89
CA ALA A 30 -5.76 -15.71 5.77
C ALA A 30 -6.28 -14.50 6.57
N ALA A 31 -5.54 -13.38 6.62
CA ALA A 31 -5.94 -12.17 7.32
C ALA A 31 -6.09 -10.92 6.42
N ALA A 32 -5.54 -10.91 5.20
CA ALA A 32 -5.61 -9.74 4.31
C ALA A 32 -6.78 -9.86 3.32
N THR A 33 -7.48 -8.76 3.05
CA THR A 33 -8.58 -8.76 2.07
C THR A 33 -8.06 -8.91 0.64
N ALA A 34 -8.88 -9.46 -0.27
CA ALA A 34 -8.49 -9.62 -1.68
C ALA A 34 -8.10 -8.28 -2.33
N ALA A 35 -8.80 -7.20 -1.97
CA ALA A 35 -8.48 -5.84 -2.42
C ALA A 35 -7.11 -5.36 -1.93
N ALA A 36 -6.75 -5.65 -0.67
CA ALA A 36 -5.44 -5.32 -0.14
C ALA A 36 -4.30 -6.09 -0.84
N VAL A 37 -4.52 -7.37 -1.14
CA VAL A 37 -3.54 -8.19 -1.90
C VAL A 37 -3.36 -7.67 -3.32
N GLU A 38 -4.46 -7.33 -4.00
CA GLU A 38 -4.39 -6.73 -5.34
C GLU A 38 -3.68 -5.37 -5.33
N HIS A 39 -3.95 -4.56 -4.31
CA HIS A 39 -3.27 -3.29 -4.10
C HIS A 39 -1.76 -3.48 -3.90
N LEU A 40 -1.36 -4.44 -3.05
CA LEU A 40 0.04 -4.78 -2.82
C LEU A 40 0.76 -5.22 -4.10
N LEU A 41 0.14 -6.10 -4.89
CA LEU A 41 0.71 -6.56 -6.16
C LEU A 41 0.87 -5.41 -7.16
N ARG A 42 -0.08 -4.48 -7.20
CA ARG A 42 -0.02 -3.30 -8.08
C ARG A 42 1.07 -2.31 -7.67
N CYS A 43 1.26 -2.09 -6.38
CA CYS A 43 2.20 -1.08 -5.86
C CYS A 43 3.63 -1.61 -5.68
N TYR A 44 3.77 -2.81 -5.10
CA TYR A 44 5.06 -3.39 -4.71
C TYR A 44 5.54 -4.49 -5.69
N GLY A 45 4.68 -4.96 -6.59
CA GLY A 45 5.06 -5.93 -7.60
C GLY A 45 5.59 -7.21 -6.98
N THR A 46 6.88 -7.53 -7.21
CA THR A 46 7.53 -8.71 -6.66
C THR A 46 7.84 -8.63 -5.17
N GLU A 47 7.94 -7.42 -4.59
CA GLU A 47 8.30 -7.19 -3.18
C GLU A 47 7.10 -7.30 -2.22
N TRP A 48 5.91 -7.65 -2.73
CA TRP A 48 4.69 -7.79 -1.92
C TRP A 48 4.85 -8.84 -0.80
N ASP A 49 5.66 -9.87 -1.01
CA ASP A 49 5.92 -10.92 -0.01
C ASP A 49 6.72 -10.36 1.18
N SER A 50 7.68 -9.47 0.91
CA SER A 50 8.44 -8.74 1.94
C SER A 50 7.54 -7.86 2.80
N VAL A 51 6.54 -7.21 2.19
CA VAL A 51 5.54 -6.44 2.93
C VAL A 51 4.72 -7.35 3.85
N ILE A 52 4.26 -8.51 3.38
CA ILE A 52 3.50 -9.46 4.21
C ILE A 52 4.35 -10.03 5.34
N LYS A 53 5.61 -10.39 5.08
CA LYS A 53 6.54 -10.89 6.11
C LYS A 53 6.74 -9.89 7.25
N THR A 54 6.54 -8.60 7.00
CA THR A 54 6.59 -7.57 8.06
C THR A 54 5.51 -7.78 9.13
N SER A 55 4.41 -8.46 8.77
CA SER A 55 3.32 -8.82 9.69
C SER A 55 3.54 -10.13 10.47
N ASP A 56 4.63 -10.86 10.24
CA ASP A 56 4.89 -12.14 10.94
C ASP A 56 4.92 -11.96 12.47
N SER A 57 5.39 -10.80 12.93
CA SER A 57 5.43 -10.45 14.37
C SER A 57 4.09 -9.95 14.93
N ASP A 58 3.19 -9.44 14.08
CA ASP A 58 1.90 -8.88 14.48
C ASP A 58 0.89 -9.06 13.33
N PRO A 59 0.12 -10.16 13.32
CA PRO A 59 -0.86 -10.45 12.27
C PRO A 59 -1.96 -9.40 12.13
N SER A 60 -2.18 -8.57 13.16
CA SER A 60 -3.17 -7.49 13.08
C SER A 60 -2.80 -6.42 12.04
N LEU A 61 -1.53 -6.36 11.63
CA LEU A 61 -1.03 -5.47 10.58
C LEU A 61 -1.51 -5.83 9.17
N LEU A 62 -2.03 -7.04 8.97
CA LEU A 62 -2.68 -7.44 7.73
C LEU A 62 -4.11 -6.89 7.61
N ASN A 63 -4.66 -6.35 8.71
CA ASN A 63 -5.94 -5.68 8.65
C ASN A 63 -5.81 -4.35 7.89
N PRO A 64 -6.81 -4.01 7.08
CA PRO A 64 -6.95 -2.67 6.52
C PRO A 64 -6.88 -1.60 7.62
N LEU A 65 -6.23 -0.47 7.32
CA LEU A 65 -6.16 0.68 8.22
C LEU A 65 -7.53 1.31 8.48
N SER A 66 -8.49 1.08 7.59
CA SER A 66 -9.90 1.42 7.76
C SER A 66 -10.79 0.44 6.99
N GLY A 67 -12.10 0.47 7.28
CA GLY A 67 -13.07 -0.38 6.58
C GLY A 67 -13.26 -0.07 5.10
N GLN A 68 -12.70 1.02 4.58
CA GLN A 68 -12.79 1.41 3.16
C GLN A 68 -11.42 1.44 2.46
N SER A 69 -10.33 1.36 3.22
CA SER A 69 -8.98 1.40 2.68
C SER A 69 -8.51 0.03 2.20
N GLU A 70 -7.82 0.01 1.07
CA GLU A 70 -7.08 -1.17 0.58
C GLU A 70 -5.69 -1.28 1.24
N ILE A 71 -5.31 -0.27 2.03
CA ILE A 71 -3.97 -0.12 2.59
C ILE A 71 -3.96 -0.77 3.98
N ILE A 72 -2.95 -1.60 4.21
CA ILE A 72 -2.78 -2.37 5.44
C ILE A 72 -1.65 -1.79 6.30
N GLY A 73 -1.71 -2.05 7.61
CA GLY A 73 -0.67 -1.60 8.55
C GLY A 73 0.73 -2.11 8.22
N ALA A 74 0.83 -3.29 7.60
CA ALA A 74 2.11 -3.86 7.18
C ALA A 74 2.83 -2.99 6.13
N GLN A 75 2.10 -2.34 5.22
CA GLN A 75 2.69 -1.41 4.24
C GLN A 75 3.30 -0.20 4.93
N ALA A 76 2.61 0.35 5.94
CA ALA A 76 3.10 1.49 6.69
C ALA A 76 4.41 1.16 7.44
N ILE A 77 4.50 -0.02 8.06
CA ILE A 77 5.72 -0.44 8.76
C ILE A 77 6.83 -0.79 7.78
N PHE A 78 6.50 -1.43 6.66
CA PHE A 78 7.47 -1.70 5.60
C PHE A 78 8.08 -0.39 5.06
N ALA A 79 7.26 0.62 4.80
CA ALA A 79 7.74 1.94 4.38
C ALA A 79 8.67 2.59 5.42
N VAL A 80 8.40 2.41 6.72
CA VAL A 80 9.27 2.93 7.78
C VAL A 80 10.60 2.18 7.82
N ARG A 81 10.58 0.84 7.76
CA ARG A 81 11.76 -0.01 7.94
C ARG A 81 12.67 -0.05 6.71
N GLU A 82 12.11 -0.31 5.55
CA GLU A 82 12.85 -0.56 4.32
C GLU A 82 13.01 0.70 3.46
N GLU A 83 12.04 1.63 3.52
CA GLU A 83 12.05 2.85 2.70
C GLU A 83 12.41 4.12 3.51
N MET A 84 12.74 3.96 4.80
CA MET A 84 13.13 5.04 5.73
C MET A 84 12.10 6.18 5.81
N ALA A 85 10.81 5.87 5.70
CA ALA A 85 9.75 6.87 5.83
C ALA A 85 9.58 7.32 7.29
N MET A 86 10.32 8.36 7.68
CA MET A 86 10.39 8.87 9.07
C MET A 86 9.28 9.87 9.43
N THR A 87 8.33 10.13 8.51
CA THR A 87 7.24 11.09 8.72
C THR A 87 5.92 10.51 8.21
N LEU A 88 4.80 10.89 8.83
CA LEU A 88 3.50 10.37 8.43
C LEU A 88 3.10 10.87 7.04
N SER A 89 3.50 12.09 6.66
CA SER A 89 3.31 12.64 5.31
C SER A 89 4.00 11.83 4.23
N ASP A 90 5.23 11.36 4.47
CA ASP A 90 5.96 10.57 3.49
C ASP A 90 5.29 9.21 3.25
N VAL A 91 4.86 8.54 4.33
CA VAL A 91 4.12 7.27 4.24
C VAL A 91 2.80 7.45 3.47
N VAL A 92 2.00 8.45 3.84
CA VAL A 92 0.65 8.68 3.30
C VAL A 92 0.67 9.13 1.84
N PHE A 93 1.51 10.11 1.50
CA PHE A 93 1.50 10.72 0.16
C PHE A 93 2.42 10.05 -0.83
N ARG A 94 3.56 9.49 -0.39
CA ARG A 94 4.63 9.05 -1.30
C ARG A 94 4.80 7.54 -1.38
N ARG A 95 4.39 6.77 -0.36
CA ARG A 95 4.67 5.32 -0.29
C ARG A 95 3.45 4.43 -0.38
N THR A 96 2.34 4.79 0.28
CA THR A 96 1.14 3.94 0.34
C THR A 96 0.03 4.37 -0.61
N GLY A 97 0.08 5.59 -1.14
CA GLY A 97 -1.00 6.13 -1.99
C GLY A 97 -2.29 6.44 -1.23
N LEU A 98 -2.26 6.41 0.12
CA LEU A 98 -3.40 6.77 0.98
C LEU A 98 -3.89 8.19 0.69
N GLY A 99 -2.98 9.08 0.30
CA GLY A 99 -3.31 10.43 -0.14
C GLY A 99 -4.08 10.52 -1.46
N THR A 100 -4.03 9.48 -2.30
CA THR A 100 -4.67 9.47 -3.64
C THR A 100 -6.08 8.89 -3.61
N THR A 101 -6.38 7.99 -2.67
CA THR A 101 -7.70 7.36 -2.50
C THR A 101 -8.74 8.25 -1.81
N GLY A 102 -8.34 9.44 -1.36
CA GLY A 102 -9.17 10.31 -0.54
C GLY A 102 -8.66 10.31 0.90
N LEU A 103 -8.04 11.42 1.30
CA LEU A 103 -7.58 11.68 2.67
C LEU A 103 -8.72 12.04 3.64
N ASP A 104 -9.97 11.90 3.19
CA ASP A 104 -11.16 12.07 4.03
C ASP A 104 -11.26 10.97 5.10
N ASP A 105 -10.55 9.86 4.90
CA ASP A 105 -10.40 8.79 5.87
C ASP A 105 -9.42 9.14 7.00
N ARG A 106 -9.88 10.03 7.88
CA ARG A 106 -9.19 10.36 9.15
C ARG A 106 -8.91 9.13 10.00
N GLN A 107 -9.74 8.08 9.88
CA GLN A 107 -9.55 6.84 10.63
C GLN A 107 -8.29 6.11 10.12
N ALA A 108 -8.13 6.00 8.80
CA ALA A 108 -6.94 5.39 8.21
C ALA A 108 -5.65 6.18 8.53
N VAL A 109 -5.69 7.51 8.50
CA VAL A 109 -4.54 8.34 8.90
C VAL A 109 -4.18 8.13 10.37
N THR A 110 -5.18 8.08 11.25
CA THR A 110 -4.96 7.86 12.69
C THR A 110 -4.40 6.46 12.95
N ALA A 111 -4.94 5.44 12.29
CA ALA A 111 -4.43 4.07 12.39
C ALA A 111 -3.00 3.95 11.86
N CYS A 112 -2.69 4.63 10.76
CA CYS A 112 -1.34 4.70 10.21
C CYS A 112 -0.38 5.37 11.20
N ALA A 113 -0.78 6.51 11.78
CA ALA A 113 -0.01 7.23 12.80
C ALA A 113 0.30 6.37 14.02
N ALA A 114 -0.69 5.61 14.49
CA ALA A 114 -0.52 4.69 15.61
C ALA A 114 0.44 3.54 15.26
N ALA A 115 0.33 2.95 14.07
CA ALA A 115 1.21 1.87 13.62
C ALA A 115 2.68 2.33 13.51
N ILE A 116 2.93 3.45 12.81
CA ILE A 116 4.29 3.97 12.67
C ILE A 116 4.83 4.56 13.98
N GLY A 117 3.95 5.13 14.81
CA GLY A 117 4.30 5.68 16.11
C GLY A 117 4.77 4.59 17.08
N LYS A 118 4.14 3.42 17.06
CA LYS A 118 4.57 2.24 17.81
C LYS A 118 5.97 1.78 17.36
N GLU A 119 6.22 1.77 16.05
CA GLU A 119 7.49 1.34 15.47
C GLU A 119 8.63 2.32 15.79
N LEU A 120 8.41 3.62 15.55
CA LEU A 120 9.40 4.69 15.75
C LEU A 120 9.44 5.23 17.18
N LYS A 121 8.65 4.66 18.09
CA LYS A 121 8.51 5.08 19.50
C LYS A 121 8.17 6.56 19.65
N TRP A 122 7.22 7.03 18.85
CA TRP A 122 6.74 8.41 18.95
C TRP A 122 5.91 8.63 20.22
N SER A 123 6.01 9.83 20.77
CA SER A 123 5.10 10.28 21.81
C SER A 123 3.71 10.59 21.21
N GLU A 124 2.68 10.59 22.05
CA GLU A 124 1.33 11.03 21.65
C GLU A 124 1.32 12.48 21.15
N GLU A 125 2.19 13.32 21.68
CA GLU A 125 2.39 14.70 21.21
C GLU A 125 2.91 14.71 19.77
N ARG A 126 3.96 13.94 19.48
CA ARG A 126 4.52 13.84 18.13
C ARG A 126 3.51 13.27 17.13
N MET A 127 2.74 12.25 17.52
CA MET A 127 1.68 11.71 16.67
C MET A 127 0.63 12.77 16.32
N ARG A 128 0.22 13.61 17.29
CA ARG A 128 -0.70 14.72 17.06
C ARG A 128 -0.10 15.80 16.17
N GLU A 129 1.18 16.13 16.34
CA GLU A 129 1.88 17.10 15.50
C GLU A 129 1.96 16.65 14.04
N GLU A 130 2.31 15.39 13.79
CA GLU A 130 2.37 14.83 12.44
C GLU A 130 0.97 14.79 11.79
N ALA A 131 -0.07 14.39 12.54
CA ALA A 131 -1.45 14.43 12.06
C ALA A 131 -1.94 15.85 11.76
N ALA A 132 -1.58 16.83 12.61
CA ALA A 132 -1.88 18.23 12.36
C ALA A 132 -1.14 18.76 11.13
N ARG A 133 0.14 18.39 10.95
CA ARG A 133 0.95 18.77 9.79
C ARG A 133 0.33 18.25 8.48
N LEU A 134 -0.11 17.00 8.45
CA LEU A 134 -0.85 16.45 7.32
C LEU A 134 -2.12 17.24 7.00
N SER A 135 -2.89 17.57 8.04
CA SER A 135 -4.13 18.33 7.84
C SER A 135 -3.89 19.75 7.30
N ALA A 136 -2.72 20.32 7.58
CA ALA A 136 -2.31 21.65 7.14
C ALA A 136 -1.57 21.66 5.80
N ASP A 137 -1.23 20.50 5.24
CA ASP A 137 -0.48 20.40 3.99
C ASP A 137 -1.34 20.96 2.83
N PRO A 138 -0.82 21.90 2.02
CA PRO A 138 -1.56 22.49 0.90
C PRO A 138 -1.96 21.48 -0.19
N PHE A 139 -1.33 20.30 -0.24
CA PHE A 139 -1.70 19.22 -1.14
C PHE A 139 -2.86 18.34 -0.60
N ASN A 140 -3.33 18.59 0.63
CA ASN A 140 -4.46 17.89 1.27
C ASN A 140 -5.82 18.56 0.97
N ARG A 141 -6.07 19.00 -0.27
CA ARG A 141 -7.24 19.80 -0.64
C ARG A 141 -8.05 19.21 -1.78
#